data_AF-A0A4V6BK90-F1
#
_entry.id   AF-A0A4V6BK90-F1
#
_cell.length_a   1.000
_cell.length_b   1.000
_cell.length_c   1.000
_cell.angle_alpha   90.00
_cell.angle_beta   90.00
_cell.angle_gamma   90.00
#
_symmetry.space_group_name_H-M   'P 1'
#
loop_
_entity.id
_entity.type
_entity.pdbx_description
1 polymer ?
#
loop_
_entity_poly.entity_id
_entity_poly.type
_entity_poly.pdbx_seq_one_letter_code
_entity_poly.pdbx_strand_id
1 'polypeptide(L)'
;MVHFLRMILENTQTKYERHFEVMRDLRKGGLNPDMYPEFLNTVKNLPNLPSRKISDYRIFDKFNLSNLTESDVFVISNEFQRRSRNITKTCWHPLASSSTCKVDRSRKIIVTEAHSIQNNGVLSKISENGHVVGFSLDKNGFEDKEIGKNIASTFLGFCNNHDAIFYPIETNSYSGTDEQHFLYAYRAFVVSFHKKRETSYFINYGIQSENDIEENKKIFDLAIISKNYSVIKTDVFELPAHYPMAVSSAANLEFDFDGNPIIHSENRMGNLYI
;
A
#
# COMPACT_ATOMS: atom_id res chain seq x y z
N MET A 1 -18.14 -24.47 4.61
CA MET A 1 -18.22 -23.50 3.50
C MET A 1 -17.95 -22.13 4.06
N VAL A 2 -17.01 -21.37 3.48
CA VAL A 2 -16.65 -20.02 3.96
C VAL A 2 -17.80 -19.05 3.69
N HIS A 3 -18.25 -18.30 4.70
CA HIS A 3 -19.33 -17.32 4.56
C HIS A 3 -18.77 -15.89 4.47
N PHE A 4 -18.38 -15.46 3.28
CA PHE A 4 -17.65 -14.20 3.07
C PHE A 4 -18.42 -12.96 3.55
N LEU A 5 -19.74 -12.91 3.39
CA LEU A 5 -20.53 -11.77 3.90
C LEU A 5 -20.42 -11.63 5.42
N ARG A 6 -20.29 -12.76 6.12
CA ARG A 6 -20.13 -12.80 7.57
C ARG A 6 -18.72 -12.36 7.94
N MET A 7 -17.70 -12.83 7.23
CA MET A 7 -16.30 -12.39 7.42
C MET A 7 -16.14 -10.87 7.27
N ILE A 8 -16.80 -10.25 6.29
CA ILE A 8 -16.78 -8.79 6.09
C ILE A 8 -17.27 -8.05 7.35
N LEU A 9 -18.27 -8.59 8.05
CA LEU A 9 -18.84 -7.97 9.25
C LEU A 9 -18.13 -8.39 10.55
N GLU A 10 -17.36 -9.47 10.54
CA GLU A 10 -16.65 -10.00 11.72
C GLU A 10 -15.22 -9.50 11.86
N ASN A 11 -14.57 -9.13 10.76
CA ASN A 11 -13.23 -8.57 10.81
C ASN A 11 -13.29 -7.07 11.20
N THR A 12 -12.78 -6.73 12.38
CA THR A 12 -12.78 -5.36 12.92
C THR A 12 -11.91 -4.38 12.13
N GLN A 13 -10.95 -4.87 11.36
CA GLN A 13 -10.14 -4.05 10.44
C GLN A 13 -10.84 -3.84 9.09
N THR A 14 -11.86 -4.62 8.74
CA THR A 14 -12.54 -4.48 7.46
C THR A 14 -13.43 -3.23 7.45
N LYS A 15 -13.22 -2.35 6.46
CA LYS A 15 -14.16 -1.25 6.15
C LYS A 15 -15.35 -1.81 5.39
N TYR A 16 -16.31 -2.37 6.12
CA TYR A 16 -17.44 -3.11 5.54
C TYR A 16 -18.28 -2.25 4.60
N GLU A 17 -18.41 -0.94 4.84
CA GLU A 17 -19.16 -0.04 3.96
C GLU A 17 -18.56 -0.01 2.56
N ARG A 18 -17.23 -0.01 2.45
CA ARG A 18 -16.53 -0.05 1.15
C ARG A 18 -16.74 -1.38 0.45
N HIS A 19 -16.81 -2.47 1.20
CA HIS A 19 -17.08 -3.78 0.65
C HIS A 19 -18.47 -3.87 0.05
N PHE A 20 -19.49 -3.44 0.81
CA PHE A 20 -20.85 -3.46 0.31
C PHE A 20 -21.08 -2.42 -0.81
N GLU A 21 -20.37 -1.29 -0.80
CA GLU A 21 -20.40 -0.32 -1.91
C GLU A 21 -19.91 -0.95 -3.21
N VAL A 22 -18.77 -1.64 -3.18
CA VAL A 22 -18.23 -2.35 -4.35
C VAL A 22 -19.14 -3.49 -4.78
N MET A 23 -19.65 -4.28 -3.83
CA MET A 23 -20.61 -5.34 -4.14
C MET A 23 -21.86 -4.81 -4.83
N ARG A 24 -22.44 -3.71 -4.35
CA ARG A 24 -23.60 -3.04 -4.95
C ARG A 24 -23.31 -2.65 -6.40
N ASP A 25 -22.18 -1.97 -6.63
CA ASP A 25 -21.83 -1.46 -7.95
C ASP A 25 -21.61 -2.59 -8.96
N LEU A 26 -21.01 -3.69 -8.50
CA LEU A 26 -20.73 -4.88 -9.30
C LEU A 26 -21.89 -5.90 -9.31
N ARG A 27 -22.99 -5.62 -8.62
CA ARG A 27 -24.15 -6.52 -8.43
C ARG A 27 -23.77 -7.91 -7.91
N LYS A 28 -22.84 -7.97 -6.95
CA LYS A 28 -22.37 -9.22 -6.33
C LYS A 28 -23.20 -9.59 -5.11
N GLY A 29 -23.47 -10.89 -4.95
CA GLY A 29 -24.27 -11.43 -3.84
C GLY A 29 -25.74 -10.96 -3.85
N GLY A 30 -26.26 -10.47 -4.98
CA GLY A 30 -27.63 -9.95 -5.09
C GLY A 30 -27.81 -8.49 -4.64
N LEU A 31 -26.77 -7.85 -4.09
CA LEU A 31 -26.85 -6.47 -3.60
C LEU A 31 -26.96 -5.48 -4.77
N ASN A 32 -27.93 -4.57 -4.71
CA ASN A 32 -28.20 -3.59 -5.76
C ASN A 32 -28.49 -2.17 -5.18
N PRO A 33 -28.45 -1.10 -6.01
CA PRO A 33 -28.59 0.28 -5.55
C PRO A 33 -29.92 0.59 -4.90
N ASP A 34 -31.00 -0.06 -5.32
CA ASP A 34 -32.34 0.23 -4.82
C ASP A 34 -32.46 -0.17 -3.34
N MET A 35 -31.91 -1.33 -2.97
CA MET A 35 -31.93 -1.81 -1.58
C MET A 35 -30.75 -1.34 -0.73
N TYR A 36 -29.68 -0.83 -1.35
CA TYR A 36 -28.42 -0.55 -0.66
C TYR A 36 -28.53 0.43 0.52
N PRO A 37 -29.27 1.56 0.42
CA PRO A 37 -29.41 2.49 1.54
C PRO A 37 -30.03 1.83 2.78
N GLU A 38 -31.12 1.07 2.59
CA GLU A 38 -31.79 0.36 3.69
C GLU A 38 -30.92 -0.76 4.25
N PHE A 39 -30.26 -1.53 3.38
CA PHE A 39 -29.33 -2.58 3.77
C PHE A 39 -28.20 -2.03 4.64
N LEU A 40 -27.51 -0.99 4.16
CA LEU A 40 -26.38 -0.39 4.87
C LEU A 40 -26.83 0.21 6.21
N ASN A 41 -28.00 0.86 6.26
CA ASN A 41 -28.56 1.37 7.51
C ASN A 41 -28.87 0.23 8.49
N THR A 42 -29.39 -0.89 8.01
CA THR A 42 -29.65 -2.07 8.85
C THR A 42 -28.34 -2.66 9.39
N VAL A 43 -27.29 -2.75 8.57
CA VAL A 43 -25.95 -3.20 9.00
C VAL A 43 -25.37 -2.29 10.09
N LYS A 44 -25.48 -0.97 9.94
CA LYS A 44 -24.97 0.01 10.92
C LYS A 44 -25.65 -0.08 12.28
N ASN A 45 -26.88 -0.57 12.33
CA ASN A 45 -27.66 -0.76 13.56
C ASN A 45 -27.46 -2.13 14.20
N LEU A 46 -26.57 -2.99 13.66
CA LEU A 46 -26.24 -4.25 14.30
C LEU A 46 -25.54 -4.02 15.65
N PRO A 47 -25.70 -4.93 16.62
CA PRO A 47 -24.91 -4.90 17.84
C PRO A 47 -23.40 -4.91 17.54
N ASN A 48 -22.64 -4.31 18.46
CA ASN A 48 -21.18 -4.42 18.47
C ASN A 48 -20.76 -5.89 18.44
N LEU A 49 -19.60 -6.17 17.84
CA LEU A 49 -19.15 -7.53 17.56
C LEU A 49 -19.21 -8.49 18.76
N PRO A 50 -18.78 -8.12 20.00
CA PRO A 50 -18.86 -9.01 21.15
C PRO A 50 -20.28 -9.40 21.57
N SER A 51 -21.28 -8.56 21.25
CA SER A 51 -22.68 -8.76 21.62
C SER A 51 -23.50 -9.38 20.48
N ARG A 52 -22.88 -9.64 19.32
CA ARG A 52 -23.57 -10.08 18.11
C ARG A 52 -23.90 -11.57 18.19
N LYS A 53 -25.14 -11.92 17.85
CA LYS A 53 -25.67 -13.29 17.83
C LYS A 53 -25.73 -13.82 16.40
N ILE A 54 -25.81 -15.14 16.25
CA ILE A 54 -25.99 -15.80 14.95
C ILE A 54 -27.24 -15.25 14.22
N SER A 55 -28.31 -14.95 14.97
CA SER A 55 -29.55 -14.37 14.43
C SER A 55 -29.36 -13.02 13.75
N ASP A 56 -28.35 -12.25 14.15
CA ASP A 56 -28.11 -10.91 13.62
C ASP A 56 -27.63 -10.95 12.16
N TYR A 57 -27.05 -12.08 11.73
CA TYR A 57 -26.64 -12.32 10.35
C TYR A 57 -27.80 -12.72 9.42
N ARG A 58 -29.02 -12.93 9.94
CA ARG A 58 -30.24 -13.09 9.11
C ARG A 58 -30.61 -11.83 8.35
N ILE A 59 -29.91 -10.73 8.58
CA ILE A 59 -29.95 -9.55 7.72
C ILE A 59 -29.68 -9.92 6.25
N PHE A 60 -28.78 -10.88 5.97
CA PHE A 60 -28.52 -11.30 4.59
C PHE A 60 -29.76 -11.95 3.97
N ASP A 61 -30.48 -12.78 4.72
CA ASP A 61 -31.74 -13.40 4.27
C ASP A 61 -32.84 -12.35 4.07
N LYS A 62 -32.97 -11.37 4.98
CA LYS A 62 -33.92 -10.25 4.87
C LYS A 62 -33.78 -9.52 3.52
N PHE A 63 -32.53 -9.34 3.07
CA PHE A 63 -32.19 -8.66 1.83
C PHE A 63 -31.95 -9.64 0.67
N ASN A 64 -32.30 -10.92 0.83
CA ASN A 64 -32.13 -11.97 -0.19
C ASN A 64 -30.71 -12.00 -0.80
N LEU A 65 -29.70 -11.76 0.04
CA LEU A 65 -28.30 -11.77 -0.38
C LEU A 65 -27.74 -13.18 -0.40
N SER A 66 -27.10 -13.55 -1.49
CA SER A 66 -26.36 -14.81 -1.60
C SER A 66 -24.92 -14.64 -1.13
N ASN A 67 -24.36 -15.71 -0.56
CA ASN A 67 -22.95 -15.74 -0.21
C ASN A 67 -22.08 -15.58 -1.47
N LEU A 68 -20.88 -15.01 -1.30
CA LEU A 68 -19.96 -14.77 -2.41
C LEU A 68 -19.23 -16.06 -2.81
N THR A 69 -18.99 -16.24 -4.10
CA THR A 69 -18.04 -17.26 -4.59
C THR A 69 -16.61 -16.74 -4.52
N GLU A 70 -15.62 -17.62 -4.65
CA GLU A 70 -14.21 -17.18 -4.73
C GLU A 70 -13.94 -16.28 -5.93
N SER A 71 -14.62 -16.53 -7.06
CA SER A 71 -14.58 -15.68 -8.24
C SER A 71 -15.15 -14.28 -7.96
N ASP A 72 -16.25 -14.19 -7.20
CA ASP A 72 -16.81 -12.89 -6.79
C ASP A 72 -15.84 -12.13 -5.90
N VAL A 73 -15.21 -12.81 -4.94
CA VAL A 73 -14.19 -12.22 -4.05
C VAL A 73 -13.01 -11.70 -4.87
N PHE A 74 -12.51 -12.48 -5.83
CA PHE A 74 -11.43 -12.05 -6.72
C PHE A 74 -11.79 -10.79 -7.53
N VAL A 75 -12.99 -10.74 -8.09
CA VAL A 75 -13.48 -9.57 -8.84
C VAL A 75 -13.63 -8.34 -7.94
N ILE A 76 -14.15 -8.51 -6.72
CA ILE A 76 -14.26 -7.45 -5.71
C ILE A 76 -12.86 -6.94 -5.30
N SER A 77 -11.91 -7.84 -5.06
CA SER A 77 -10.52 -7.50 -4.71
C SER A 77 -9.82 -6.70 -5.83
N ASN A 78 -10.00 -7.08 -7.09
CA ASN A 78 -9.47 -6.32 -8.23
C ASN A 78 -10.10 -4.93 -8.32
N GLU A 79 -11.39 -4.81 -8.05
CA GLU A 79 -12.07 -3.51 -8.05
C GLU A 79 -11.60 -2.62 -6.89
N PHE A 80 -11.32 -3.19 -5.71
CA PHE A 80 -10.67 -2.44 -4.63
C PHE A 80 -9.31 -1.90 -5.05
N GLN A 81 -8.46 -2.75 -5.64
CA GLN A 81 -7.14 -2.31 -6.13
C GLN A 81 -7.27 -1.20 -7.17
N ARG A 82 -8.24 -1.30 -8.09
CA ARG A 82 -8.50 -0.27 -9.11
C ARG A 82 -8.95 1.04 -8.48
N ARG A 83 -9.93 1.01 -7.58
CA ARG A 83 -10.48 2.21 -6.91
C ARG A 83 -9.44 2.85 -5.99
N SER A 84 -8.71 2.04 -5.22
CA SER A 84 -7.69 2.53 -4.28
C SER A 84 -6.54 3.20 -5.03
N ARG A 85 -5.96 2.53 -6.06
CA ARG A 85 -4.92 3.13 -6.90
C ARG A 85 -5.37 4.43 -7.55
N ASN A 86 -6.66 4.59 -7.85
CA ASN A 86 -7.15 5.82 -8.46
C ASN A 86 -7.30 6.99 -7.46
N ILE A 87 -7.75 6.71 -6.23
CA ILE A 87 -7.97 7.74 -5.22
C ILE A 87 -6.66 8.16 -4.53
N THR A 88 -5.66 7.26 -4.45
CA THR A 88 -4.39 7.54 -3.78
C THR A 88 -3.30 8.14 -4.67
N LYS A 89 -3.55 8.29 -5.98
CA LYS A 89 -2.57 8.90 -6.91
C LYS A 89 -2.12 10.26 -6.38
N THR A 90 -0.84 10.39 -6.12
CA THR A 90 -0.25 11.65 -5.63
C THR A 90 1.22 11.73 -6.03
N CYS A 91 1.79 12.93 -6.00
CA CYS A 91 3.23 13.11 -6.08
C CYS A 91 3.76 13.34 -4.67
N TRP A 92 4.61 12.45 -4.16
CA TRP A 92 5.08 12.48 -2.77
C TRP A 92 6.17 13.53 -2.51
N HIS A 93 6.79 14.03 -3.57
CA HIS A 93 7.85 15.04 -3.48
C HIS A 93 7.39 16.27 -2.66
N PRO A 94 8.18 16.78 -1.70
CA PRO A 94 7.75 17.85 -0.81
C PRO A 94 7.41 19.16 -1.52
N LEU A 95 8.06 19.42 -2.67
CA LEU A 95 7.76 20.59 -3.49
C LEU A 95 6.62 20.37 -4.48
N ALA A 96 5.91 19.24 -4.44
CA ALA A 96 4.84 18.94 -5.39
C ALA A 96 3.67 19.92 -5.27
N SER A 97 3.40 20.65 -6.35
CA SER A 97 2.29 21.59 -6.46
C SER A 97 1.84 21.68 -7.91
N SER A 98 0.78 22.45 -8.18
CA SER A 98 0.37 22.78 -9.55
C SER A 98 1.38 23.64 -10.32
N SER A 99 2.36 24.26 -9.64
CA SER A 99 3.42 25.06 -10.27
C SER A 99 4.70 24.29 -10.53
N THR A 100 4.95 23.18 -9.81
CA THR A 100 6.16 22.36 -9.94
C THR A 100 5.91 21.00 -10.60
N CYS A 101 4.64 20.59 -10.71
CA CYS A 101 4.24 19.39 -11.42
C CYS A 101 3.52 19.72 -12.72
N LYS A 102 3.57 18.79 -13.68
CA LYS A 102 2.65 18.81 -14.81
C LYS A 102 1.22 18.57 -14.32
N VAL A 103 0.27 19.38 -14.79
CA VAL A 103 -1.16 19.24 -14.46
C VAL A 103 -2.00 18.96 -15.71
N ASP A 104 -3.17 18.35 -15.51
CA ASP A 104 -4.17 18.17 -16.55
C ASP A 104 -5.03 19.44 -16.75
N ARG A 105 -6.03 19.35 -17.63
CA ARG A 105 -6.95 20.47 -17.94
C ARG A 105 -7.77 20.93 -16.73
N SER A 106 -7.95 20.06 -15.73
CA SER A 106 -8.65 20.35 -14.48
C SER A 106 -7.69 20.80 -13.36
N ARG A 107 -6.43 21.15 -13.70
CA ARG A 107 -5.36 21.53 -12.77
C ARG A 107 -4.98 20.46 -11.76
N LYS A 108 -5.30 19.18 -12.03
CA LYS A 108 -4.87 18.06 -11.18
C LYS A 108 -3.48 17.58 -11.62
N ILE A 109 -2.61 17.28 -10.66
CA ILE A 109 -1.27 16.76 -10.92
C ILE A 109 -1.35 15.44 -11.73
N ILE A 110 -0.58 15.37 -12.81
CA ILE A 110 -0.41 14.17 -13.61
C ILE A 110 0.68 13.32 -12.96
N VAL A 111 0.24 12.26 -12.28
CA VAL A 111 1.09 11.24 -11.66
C VAL A 111 1.28 10.10 -12.65
N THR A 112 2.48 9.53 -12.68
CA THR A 112 2.88 8.44 -13.56
C THR A 112 3.29 7.21 -12.76
N GLU A 113 3.44 6.08 -13.45
CA GLU A 113 3.95 4.86 -12.81
C GLU A 113 5.44 5.04 -12.56
N ALA A 114 5.80 5.19 -11.28
CA ALA A 114 7.17 5.23 -10.81
C ALA A 114 7.59 3.83 -10.34
N HIS A 115 8.85 3.46 -10.53
CA HIS A 115 9.41 2.20 -10.08
C HIS A 115 10.08 2.37 -8.72
N SER A 116 9.72 1.51 -7.76
CA SER A 116 10.46 1.42 -6.48
C SER A 116 11.78 0.64 -6.61
N ILE A 117 11.94 -0.14 -7.68
CA ILE A 117 13.20 -0.79 -8.04
C ILE A 117 13.49 -0.44 -9.49
N GLN A 118 14.66 0.16 -9.77
CA GLN A 118 14.98 0.75 -11.07
C GLN A 118 14.80 -0.25 -12.23
N ASN A 119 13.91 0.08 -13.19
CA ASN A 119 13.57 -0.81 -14.32
C ASN A 119 14.77 -1.13 -15.23
N ASN A 120 15.49 -0.10 -15.68
CA ASN A 120 16.65 -0.26 -16.57
C ASN A 120 17.97 -0.52 -15.83
N GLY A 121 17.92 -0.68 -14.51
CA GLY A 121 19.06 -1.01 -13.67
C GLY A 121 18.86 -2.37 -13.03
N VAL A 122 18.52 -2.37 -11.75
CA VAL A 122 18.40 -3.58 -10.92
C VAL A 122 17.41 -4.60 -11.52
N LEU A 123 16.23 -4.19 -11.99
CA LEU A 123 15.26 -5.13 -12.55
C LEU A 123 15.78 -5.82 -13.82
N SER A 124 16.47 -5.09 -14.72
CA SER A 124 17.10 -5.69 -15.90
C SER A 124 18.20 -6.72 -15.55
N LYS A 125 18.86 -6.57 -14.40
CA LYS A 125 19.92 -7.50 -13.95
C LYS A 125 19.36 -8.81 -13.38
N ILE A 126 18.17 -8.76 -12.79
CA ILE A 126 17.54 -9.93 -12.15
C ILE A 126 16.42 -10.54 -12.99
N SER A 127 16.07 -9.93 -14.13
CA SER A 127 14.99 -10.43 -14.99
C SER A 127 15.44 -11.55 -15.91
N GLU A 128 14.59 -12.56 -16.07
CA GLU A 128 14.71 -13.63 -17.06
C GLU A 128 13.61 -13.45 -18.12
N ASN A 129 13.96 -13.43 -19.41
CA ASN A 129 13.02 -13.21 -20.51
C ASN A 129 12.10 -11.98 -20.34
N GLY A 130 12.61 -10.91 -19.72
CA GLY A 130 11.85 -9.68 -19.46
C GLY A 130 10.90 -9.75 -18.27
N HIS A 131 10.96 -10.81 -17.47
CA HIS A 131 10.12 -11.03 -16.30
C HIS A 131 10.95 -11.18 -15.03
N VAL A 132 10.36 -10.84 -13.89
CA VAL A 132 10.91 -11.07 -12.55
C VAL A 132 9.89 -11.86 -11.74
N VAL A 133 10.36 -12.53 -10.69
CA VAL A 133 9.47 -13.20 -9.73
C VAL A 133 9.15 -12.23 -8.60
N GLY A 134 7.87 -11.98 -8.38
CA GLY A 134 7.36 -11.32 -7.18
C GLY A 134 6.69 -12.30 -6.25
N PHE A 135 6.72 -12.03 -4.95
CA PHE A 135 6.02 -12.83 -3.95
C PHE A 135 4.71 -12.14 -3.57
N SER A 136 3.62 -12.90 -3.57
CA SER A 136 2.35 -12.48 -2.98
C SER A 136 1.89 -13.47 -1.91
N LEU A 137 1.32 -12.97 -0.82
CA LEU A 137 0.59 -13.82 0.11
C LEU A 137 -0.77 -14.20 -0.47
N ASP A 138 -1.05 -15.49 -0.55
CA ASP A 138 -2.37 -16.05 -0.88
C ASP A 138 -2.95 -16.82 0.31
N LYS A 139 -4.02 -17.61 0.10
CA LYS A 139 -4.63 -18.41 1.18
C LYS A 139 -3.76 -19.61 1.59
N ASN A 140 -2.81 -20.04 0.76
CA ASN A 140 -2.00 -21.25 0.93
C ASN A 140 -0.54 -20.95 1.29
N GLY A 141 -0.10 -19.68 1.29
CA GLY A 141 1.22 -19.26 1.69
C GLY A 141 1.76 -18.14 0.80
N PHE A 142 3.06 -18.21 0.50
CA PHE A 142 3.68 -17.34 -0.50
C PHE A 142 3.54 -18.01 -1.87
N GLU A 143 2.88 -17.33 -2.80
CA GLU A 143 2.83 -17.71 -4.21
C GLU A 143 3.82 -16.84 -4.97
N ASP A 144 4.66 -17.50 -5.77
CA ASP A 144 5.53 -16.86 -6.73
C ASP A 144 4.73 -16.47 -7.97
N LYS A 145 4.94 -15.23 -8.43
CA LYS A 145 4.27 -14.72 -9.61
C LYS A 145 5.29 -14.15 -10.57
N GLU A 146 5.24 -14.62 -11.80
CA GLU A 146 5.96 -14.01 -12.90
C GLU A 146 5.33 -12.66 -13.27
N ILE A 147 6.13 -11.60 -13.24
CA ILE A 147 5.70 -10.22 -13.47
C ILE A 147 6.63 -9.60 -14.50
N GLY A 148 6.07 -9.03 -15.57
CA GLY A 148 6.86 -8.29 -16.55
C GLY A 148 7.64 -7.15 -15.89
N LYS A 149 8.94 -7.03 -16.15
CA LYS A 149 9.82 -6.07 -15.45
C LYS A 149 9.36 -4.61 -15.55
N ASN A 150 8.69 -4.26 -16.65
CA ASN A 150 8.17 -2.92 -16.88
C ASN A 150 7.02 -2.54 -15.93
N ILE A 151 6.27 -3.51 -15.40
CA ILE A 151 5.19 -3.29 -14.43
C ILE A 151 5.56 -3.73 -13.01
N ALA A 152 6.65 -4.47 -12.84
CA ALA A 152 7.16 -4.84 -11.54
C ALA A 152 7.54 -3.60 -10.73
N SER A 153 7.26 -3.61 -9.43
CA SER A 153 7.60 -2.54 -8.48
C SER A 153 6.94 -1.16 -8.76
N THR A 154 5.95 -1.08 -9.66
CA THR A 154 5.32 0.20 -10.02
C THR A 154 4.25 0.69 -9.04
N PHE A 155 4.22 2.00 -8.82
CA PHE A 155 3.21 2.67 -8.01
C PHE A 155 2.98 4.11 -8.49
N LEU A 156 1.85 4.70 -8.12
CA LEU A 156 1.41 6.02 -8.59
C LEU A 156 1.74 7.09 -7.54
N GLY A 157 3.03 7.24 -7.25
CA GLY A 157 3.53 8.13 -6.20
C GLY A 157 4.40 9.30 -6.66
N PHE A 158 4.74 9.40 -7.94
CA PHE A 158 5.51 10.53 -8.47
C PHE A 158 4.97 10.98 -9.82
N CYS A 159 5.17 12.27 -10.12
CA CYS A 159 5.08 12.74 -11.49
C CYS A 159 6.44 12.58 -12.18
N ASN A 160 6.46 12.50 -13.51
CA ASN A 160 7.70 12.38 -14.28
C ASN A 160 8.77 13.43 -13.94
N ASN A 161 8.36 14.64 -13.51
CA ASN A 161 9.31 15.69 -13.16
C ASN A 161 10.03 15.40 -11.83
N HIS A 162 9.30 14.95 -10.82
CA HIS A 162 9.85 14.76 -9.47
C HIS A 162 10.39 13.36 -9.23
N ASP A 163 10.07 12.39 -10.07
CA ASP A 163 10.72 11.07 -10.03
C ASP A 163 12.25 11.17 -10.23
N ALA A 164 12.69 12.24 -10.90
CA ALA A 164 14.11 12.56 -11.11
C ALA A 164 14.90 12.81 -9.82
N ILE A 165 14.26 12.97 -8.65
CA ILE A 165 14.95 13.06 -7.36
C ILE A 165 15.87 11.85 -7.11
N PHE A 166 15.54 10.71 -7.69
CA PHE A 166 16.30 9.48 -7.53
C PHE A 166 17.46 9.33 -8.52
N TYR A 167 17.68 10.29 -9.43
CA TYR A 167 18.79 10.25 -10.39
C TYR A 167 20.15 9.91 -9.75
N PRO A 168 20.52 10.43 -8.55
CA PRO A 168 21.80 10.10 -7.92
C PRO A 168 21.99 8.62 -7.58
N ILE A 169 20.92 7.88 -7.27
CA ILE A 169 20.97 6.43 -6.98
C ILE A 169 20.70 5.55 -8.20
N GLU A 170 20.26 6.13 -9.31
CA GLU A 170 19.93 5.39 -10.53
C GLU A 170 21.03 5.41 -11.59
N THR A 171 21.86 6.44 -11.59
CA THR A 171 22.90 6.61 -12.62
C THR A 171 24.32 6.39 -12.11
N ASN A 172 24.53 6.53 -10.81
CA ASN A 172 25.84 6.35 -10.20
C ASN A 172 25.95 4.97 -9.54
N SER A 173 27.18 4.46 -9.46
CA SER A 173 27.46 3.30 -8.62
C SER A 173 27.26 3.66 -7.15
N TYR A 174 26.88 2.67 -6.35
CA TYR A 174 26.79 2.84 -4.91
C TYR A 174 28.18 3.10 -4.32
N SER A 175 28.31 4.21 -3.61
CA SER A 175 29.52 4.63 -2.90
C SER A 175 29.26 4.92 -1.41
N GLY A 176 28.02 4.71 -0.95
CA GLY A 176 27.66 4.81 0.46
C GLY A 176 27.64 6.24 1.00
N THR A 177 27.30 7.22 0.17
CA THR A 177 27.11 8.60 0.64
C THR A 177 25.79 8.74 1.39
N ASP A 178 25.72 9.70 2.33
CA ASP A 178 24.48 10.05 3.03
C ASP A 178 23.31 10.32 2.06
N GLU A 179 23.58 10.97 0.93
CA GLU A 179 22.56 11.20 -0.12
C GLU A 179 22.04 9.90 -0.70
N GLN A 180 22.91 8.95 -1.04
CA GLN A 180 22.48 7.68 -1.59
C GLN A 180 21.66 6.88 -0.57
N HIS A 181 22.15 6.77 0.67
CA HIS A 181 21.43 6.09 1.75
C HIS A 181 20.05 6.69 1.97
N PHE A 182 19.99 8.03 2.06
CA PHE A 182 18.76 8.77 2.23
C PHE A 182 17.79 8.51 1.08
N LEU A 183 18.24 8.55 -0.17
CA LEU A 183 17.37 8.37 -1.33
C LEU A 183 16.84 6.94 -1.45
N TYR A 184 17.63 5.92 -1.11
CA TYR A 184 17.13 4.55 -1.00
C TYR A 184 16.05 4.43 0.09
N ALA A 185 16.31 4.97 1.28
CA ALA A 185 15.35 4.99 2.38
C ALA A 185 14.07 5.77 2.02
N TYR A 186 14.20 6.90 1.35
CA TYR A 186 13.06 7.71 0.91
C TYR A 186 12.21 6.98 -0.15
N ARG A 187 12.85 6.27 -1.09
CA ARG A 187 12.14 5.44 -2.08
C ARG A 187 11.33 4.33 -1.39
N ALA A 188 11.96 3.62 -0.45
CA ALA A 188 11.34 2.56 0.34
C ALA A 188 10.19 3.08 1.22
N PHE A 189 10.38 4.24 1.87
CA PHE A 189 9.33 4.96 2.60
C PHE A 189 8.13 5.23 1.68
N VAL A 190 8.37 5.90 0.55
CA VAL A 190 7.27 6.33 -0.31
C VAL A 190 6.47 5.14 -0.86
N VAL A 191 7.12 4.10 -1.39
CA VAL A 191 6.39 2.94 -1.94
C VAL A 191 5.59 2.23 -0.85
N SER A 192 6.18 1.98 0.32
CA SER A 192 5.55 1.22 1.40
C SER A 192 4.33 1.93 1.94
N PHE A 193 4.45 3.24 2.21
CA PHE A 193 3.35 4.02 2.75
C PHE A 193 2.32 4.42 1.69
N HIS A 194 2.70 4.51 0.41
CA HIS A 194 1.72 4.61 -0.67
C HIS A 194 0.88 3.33 -0.80
N LYS A 195 1.50 2.15 -0.73
CA LYS A 195 0.78 0.85 -0.69
C LYS A 195 -0.08 0.69 0.56
N LYS A 196 0.39 1.20 1.71
CA LYS A 196 -0.42 1.26 2.93
C LYS A 196 -1.65 2.15 2.74
N ARG A 197 -1.51 3.32 2.11
CA ARG A 197 -2.67 4.18 1.75
C ARG A 197 -3.62 3.52 0.76
N GLU A 198 -3.12 2.78 -0.23
CA GLU A 198 -3.96 1.99 -1.15
C GLU A 198 -4.79 0.95 -0.39
N THR A 199 -4.18 0.19 0.52
CA THR A 199 -4.88 -0.84 1.30
C THR A 199 -5.80 -0.25 2.37
N SER A 200 -5.46 0.92 2.93
CA SER A 200 -6.33 1.71 3.82
C SER A 200 -7.68 2.08 3.19
N TYR A 201 -7.85 1.95 1.86
CA TYR A 201 -9.15 2.13 1.23
C TYR A 201 -10.20 1.14 1.77
N PHE A 202 -9.80 -0.11 2.03
CA PHE A 202 -10.70 -1.20 2.43
C PHE A 202 -10.30 -1.86 3.77
N ILE A 203 -9.11 -1.57 4.28
CA ILE A 203 -8.63 -1.96 5.62
C ILE A 203 -8.53 -0.73 6.53
N ASN A 204 -8.77 -0.92 7.82
CA ASN A 204 -8.60 0.06 8.87
C ASN A 204 -7.37 -0.32 9.71
N TYR A 205 -6.25 0.36 9.49
CA TYR A 205 -5.03 0.20 10.29
C TYR A 205 -5.00 1.06 11.56
N GLY A 206 -6.10 1.75 11.89
CA GLY A 206 -6.18 2.68 13.02
C GLY A 206 -5.49 4.01 12.75
N ILE A 207 -5.66 4.95 13.69
CA ILE A 207 -5.14 6.33 13.60
C ILE A 207 -3.60 6.36 13.61
N GLN A 208 -2.96 5.46 14.36
CA GLN A 208 -1.50 5.39 14.50
C GLN A 208 -0.82 5.28 13.14
N SER A 209 -1.38 4.47 12.23
CA SER A 209 -0.79 4.30 10.91
C SER A 209 -0.73 5.58 10.08
N GLU A 210 -1.72 6.47 10.18
CA GLU A 210 -1.67 7.74 9.44
C GLU A 210 -0.71 8.71 10.14
N ASN A 211 -0.71 8.76 11.47
CA ASN A 211 0.24 9.55 12.25
C ASN A 211 1.69 9.18 11.89
N ASP A 212 2.01 7.89 11.82
CA ASP A 212 3.35 7.42 11.46
C ASP A 212 3.73 7.84 10.03
N ILE A 213 2.79 7.81 9.09
CA ILE A 213 3.03 8.27 7.71
C ILE A 213 3.35 9.77 7.73
N GLU A 214 2.52 10.57 8.39
CA GLU A 214 2.66 12.02 8.44
C GLU A 214 3.95 12.46 9.15
N GLU A 215 4.25 11.89 10.31
CA GLU A 215 5.44 12.25 11.09
C GLU A 215 6.74 11.82 10.39
N ASN A 216 6.79 10.61 9.81
CA ASN A 216 7.97 10.22 9.03
C ASN A 216 8.08 11.05 7.74
N LYS A 217 6.97 11.41 7.10
CA LYS A 217 6.99 12.30 5.93
C LYS A 217 7.61 13.65 6.26
N LYS A 218 7.30 14.25 7.41
CA LYS A 218 7.90 15.55 7.83
C LYS A 218 9.42 15.48 7.89
N ILE A 219 9.98 14.38 8.37
CA ILE A 219 11.44 14.16 8.45
C ILE A 219 12.05 14.11 7.04
N PHE A 220 11.50 13.27 6.16
CA PHE A 220 11.98 13.17 4.77
C PHE A 220 11.82 14.47 4.00
N ASP A 221 10.67 15.12 4.11
CA ASP A 221 10.38 16.38 3.42
C ASP A 221 11.37 17.48 3.81
N LEU A 222 11.61 17.64 5.12
CA LEU A 222 12.56 18.63 5.62
C LEU A 222 13.97 18.33 5.11
N ALA A 223 14.40 17.07 5.15
CA ALA A 223 15.72 16.64 4.69
C ALA A 223 15.93 16.87 3.19
N ILE A 224 14.91 16.63 2.36
CA ILE A 224 14.94 16.92 0.92
C ILE A 224 15.05 18.43 0.69
N ILE A 225 14.24 19.23 1.37
CA ILE A 225 14.22 20.70 1.20
C ILE A 225 15.56 21.31 1.64
N SER A 226 16.08 20.90 2.80
CA SER A 226 17.31 21.44 3.37
C SER A 226 18.57 20.76 2.80
N LYS A 227 18.43 19.71 1.98
CA LYS A 227 19.50 18.83 1.54
C LYS A 227 20.35 18.27 2.68
N ASN A 228 19.71 17.98 3.82
CA ASN A 228 20.37 17.37 4.97
C ASN A 228 20.04 15.88 5.02
N TYR A 229 20.86 15.07 4.36
CA TYR A 229 20.63 13.64 4.22
C TYR A 229 21.13 12.79 5.38
N SER A 230 21.94 13.38 6.27
CA SER A 230 22.49 12.71 7.48
C SER A 230 21.44 12.37 8.55
N VAL A 231 20.16 12.71 8.32
CA VAL A 231 19.06 12.42 9.24
C VAL A 231 18.69 10.93 9.30
N ILE A 232 19.09 10.15 8.29
CA ILE A 232 18.90 8.70 8.26
C ILE A 232 20.16 8.02 8.78
N LYS A 233 20.00 7.19 9.82
CA LYS A 233 21.05 6.29 10.28
C LYS A 233 21.05 5.05 9.39
N THR A 234 22.24 4.62 8.97
CA THR A 234 22.40 3.52 8.03
C THR A 234 23.44 2.55 8.53
N ASP A 235 23.10 1.26 8.47
CA ASP A 235 24.03 0.15 8.58
C ASP A 235 24.04 -0.59 7.23
N VAL A 236 25.23 -0.98 6.76
CA VAL A 236 25.41 -1.62 5.45
C VAL A 236 25.90 -3.04 5.65
N PHE A 237 25.12 -4.00 5.15
CA PHE A 237 25.52 -5.41 5.10
C PHE A 237 25.89 -5.77 3.68
N GLU A 238 27.16 -6.09 3.46
CA GLU A 238 27.64 -6.55 2.16
C GLU A 238 27.57 -8.08 2.09
N LEU A 239 26.81 -8.59 1.11
CA LEU A 239 26.73 -10.02 0.86
C LEU A 239 27.95 -10.49 0.05
N PRO A 240 28.47 -11.70 0.29
CA PRO A 240 29.73 -12.17 -0.32
C PRO A 240 29.63 -12.48 -1.82
N ALA A 241 28.43 -12.41 -2.39
CA ALA A 241 28.15 -12.73 -3.78
C ALA A 241 27.02 -11.86 -4.32
N HIS A 242 26.86 -11.83 -5.65
CA HIS A 242 25.67 -11.26 -6.27
C HIS A 242 24.50 -12.23 -6.11
N TYR A 243 23.39 -11.73 -5.57
CA TYR A 243 22.14 -12.46 -5.48
C TYR A 243 21.10 -11.76 -6.37
N PRO A 244 20.34 -12.50 -7.20
CA PRO A 244 19.35 -11.92 -8.11
C PRO A 244 18.06 -11.54 -7.37
N MET A 245 18.19 -10.73 -6.33
CA MET A 245 17.09 -10.26 -5.49
C MET A 245 17.19 -8.75 -5.29
N ALA A 246 16.03 -8.12 -5.13
CA ALA A 246 15.94 -6.69 -4.86
C ALA A 246 14.69 -6.41 -4.02
N VAL A 247 14.82 -5.49 -3.07
CA VAL A 247 13.74 -5.07 -2.16
C VAL A 247 13.75 -3.55 -2.10
N SER A 248 12.55 -2.98 -1.97
CA SER A 248 12.35 -1.59 -1.57
C SER A 248 11.13 -1.59 -0.64
N SER A 249 11.37 -1.61 0.67
CA SER A 249 10.31 -1.78 1.67
C SER A 249 10.61 -1.06 2.97
N ALA A 250 9.56 -0.78 3.72
CA ALA A 250 9.62 -0.22 5.06
C ALA A 250 8.92 -1.16 6.04
N ALA A 251 9.50 -1.32 7.22
CA ALA A 251 8.94 -2.11 8.30
C ALA A 251 9.08 -1.40 9.64
N ASN A 252 8.09 -1.58 10.51
CA ASN A 252 8.18 -1.14 11.90
C ASN A 252 9.24 -1.99 12.62
N LEU A 253 10.06 -1.35 13.45
CA LEU A 253 11.08 -2.05 14.24
C LEU A 253 10.47 -2.57 15.56
N GLU A 254 9.74 -3.68 15.52
CA GLU A 254 8.97 -4.17 16.68
C GLU A 254 9.84 -4.87 17.74
N PHE A 255 10.94 -5.49 17.31
CA PHE A 255 11.84 -6.26 18.17
C PHE A 255 13.30 -5.88 17.89
N ASP A 256 14.14 -5.97 18.91
CA ASP A 256 15.59 -5.89 18.75
C ASP A 256 16.18 -7.22 18.25
N PHE A 257 17.50 -7.26 18.05
CA PHE A 257 18.19 -8.47 17.56
C PHE A 257 18.14 -9.64 18.55
N ASP A 258 17.86 -9.39 19.84
CA ASP A 258 17.71 -10.40 20.88
C ASP A 258 16.24 -10.85 21.04
N GLY A 259 15.33 -10.28 20.25
CA GLY A 259 13.90 -10.59 20.26
C GLY A 259 13.10 -9.87 21.36
N ASN A 260 13.68 -8.87 22.03
CA ASN A 260 12.94 -8.07 23.01
C ASN A 260 12.06 -7.04 22.30
N PRO A 261 10.82 -6.81 22.77
CA PRO A 261 9.94 -5.81 22.19
C PRO A 261 10.50 -4.41 22.40
N ILE A 262 10.47 -3.60 21.34
CA ILE A 262 10.91 -2.21 21.39
C ILE A 262 9.73 -1.33 21.81
N ILE A 263 9.94 -0.49 22.82
CA ILE A 263 8.93 0.47 23.26
C ILE A 263 8.85 1.60 22.24
N HIS A 264 7.71 1.72 21.57
CA HIS A 264 7.45 2.76 20.61
C HIS A 264 6.75 3.97 21.23
N SER A 265 7.04 5.15 20.68
CA SER A 265 6.31 6.37 20.99
C SER A 265 4.91 6.33 20.37
N GLU A 266 3.90 6.74 21.11
CA GLU A 266 2.55 6.95 20.58
C GLU A 266 2.50 8.03 19.49
N ASN A 267 3.47 8.96 19.50
CA ASN A 267 3.53 10.03 18.51
C ASN A 267 4.11 9.55 17.16
N ARG A 268 5.03 8.57 17.17
CA ARG A 268 5.72 8.09 15.96
C ARG A 268 6.45 6.78 16.20
N MET A 269 6.16 5.77 15.38
CA MET A 269 6.98 4.56 15.30
C MET A 269 8.24 4.77 14.44
N GLY A 270 9.36 4.22 14.91
CA GLY A 270 10.59 4.11 14.13
C GLY A 270 10.46 3.02 13.07
N ASN A 271 10.94 3.31 11.86
CA ASN A 271 10.90 2.39 10.73
C ASN A 271 12.30 2.03 10.27
N LEU A 272 12.47 0.78 9.86
CA LEU A 272 13.57 0.31 9.03
C LEU A 272 13.16 0.50 7.56
N TYR A 273 14.12 0.93 6.73
CA TYR A 273 13.97 1.03 5.29
C TYR A 273 15.02 0.13 4.64
N ILE A 274 14.58 -0.77 3.77
CA ILE A 274 15.40 -1.76 3.07
C ILE A 274 15.29 -1.52 1.57
#